data_AF-A0A6N9J8U7-F1
#
_entry.id   AF-A0A6N9J8U7-F1
#
_cell.length_a   1.000
_cell.length_b   1.000
_cell.length_c   1.000
_cell.angle_alpha   90.00
_cell.angle_beta   90.00
_cell.angle_gamma   90.00
#
_symmetry.space_group_name_H-M   'P 1'
#
loop_
_entity.id
_entity.type
_entity.pdbx_description
1 polymer ?
#
loop_
_entity_poly.entity_id
_entity_poly.type
_entity_poly.pdbx_seq_one_letter_code
_entity_poly.pdbx_strand_id
1 'polypeptide(L)'
;MLTQVQNQIIYLMFLNGLLFLGLNFIAYSIIFPGPKGSKRKGYMLITCVLMAYLVQQLHQGMIVLDYPQENLSSLILSGFVIPVFFISLFYYRIKRNRMEKEQQPEIPEKND
;
A
#
# COMPACT_ATOMS: atom_id res chain seq x y z
N MET A 1 -28.60 20.80 -3.03
CA MET A 1 -27.20 21.21 -2.83
C MET A 1 -26.69 20.45 -1.63
N LEU A 2 -25.55 19.76 -1.74
CA LEU A 2 -24.99 18.98 -0.62
C LEU A 2 -24.53 19.94 0.50
N THR A 3 -24.70 19.53 1.75
CA THR A 3 -24.19 20.30 2.89
C THR A 3 -22.66 20.25 2.93
N GLN A 4 -22.03 21.21 3.59
CA GLN A 4 -20.57 21.24 3.77
C GLN A 4 -20.06 19.92 4.38
N VAL A 5 -20.79 19.38 5.36
CA VAL A 5 -20.50 18.09 6.00
C VAL A 5 -20.59 16.94 5.00
N GLN A 6 -21.63 16.89 4.17
CA GLN A 6 -21.78 15.85 3.14
C GLN A 6 -20.65 15.89 2.10
N ASN A 7 -20.25 17.09 1.65
CA ASN A 7 -19.12 17.26 0.75
C ASN A 7 -17.81 16.77 1.37
N GLN A 8 -17.61 17.06 2.66
CA GLN A 8 -16.42 16.62 3.39
C GLN A 8 -16.35 15.10 3.54
N ILE A 9 -17.49 14.45 3.81
CA ILE A 9 -17.58 12.99 3.88
C ILE A 9 -17.28 12.35 2.52
N ILE A 10 -17.86 12.87 1.43
CA ILE A 10 -17.60 12.38 0.07
C ILE A 10 -16.12 12.53 -0.28
N TYR A 11 -15.52 13.67 0.08
CA TYR A 11 -14.10 13.92 -0.12
C TYR A 11 -13.23 12.92 0.65
N LEU A 12 -13.55 12.63 1.91
CA LEU A 12 -12.85 11.61 2.69
C LEU A 12 -13.01 10.20 2.13
N MET A 13 -14.20 9.83 1.64
CA MET A 13 -14.42 8.55 0.96
C MET A 13 -13.55 8.43 -0.30
N PHE A 14 -13.47 9.50 -1.09
CA PHE A 14 -12.62 9.56 -2.26
C PHE A 14 -11.13 9.43 -1.90
N LEU A 15 -10.67 10.19 -0.90
CA LEU A 15 -9.29 10.12 -0.41
C LEU A 15 -8.94 8.71 0.09
N ASN A 16 -9.83 8.05 0.83
CA ASN A 16 -9.65 6.66 1.29
C ASN A 16 -9.47 5.69 0.11
N GLY A 17 -10.28 5.82 -0.94
CA GLY A 17 -10.16 5.00 -2.15
C GLY A 17 -8.83 5.21 -2.87
N LEU A 18 -8.37 6.46 -2.97
CA LEU A 18 -7.09 6.82 -3.59
C LEU A 18 -5.89 6.29 -2.80
N LEU A 19 -6.01 6.32 -1.47
CA LEU A 19 -5.04 5.72 -0.55
C LEU A 19 -4.94 4.22 -0.76
N PHE A 20 -6.07 3.51 -0.84
CA PHE A 20 -6.09 2.07 -1.10
C PHE A 20 -5.46 1.71 -2.45
N LEU A 21 -5.78 2.47 -3.50
CA LEU A 21 -5.21 2.25 -4.84
C LEU A 21 -3.69 2.44 -4.85
N GLY A 22 -3.19 3.51 -4.23
CA GLY A 22 -1.75 3.78 -4.17
C GLY A 22 -0.99 2.76 -3.33
N LEU A 23 -1.57 2.35 -2.21
CA LEU A 23 -1.03 1.28 -1.36
C LEU A 23 -0.97 -0.07 -2.11
N ASN A 24 -2.00 -0.40 -2.88
CA ASN A 24 -2.00 -1.59 -3.74
C ASN A 24 -0.88 -1.52 -4.80
N PHE A 25 -0.70 -0.35 -5.45
CA PHE A 25 0.40 -0.16 -6.40
C PHE A 25 1.78 -0.34 -5.76
N ILE A 26 1.99 0.17 -4.55
CA ILE A 26 3.24 0.00 -3.79
C ILE A 26 3.45 -1.49 -3.49
N ALA A 27 2.44 -2.17 -2.93
CA ALA A 27 2.47 -3.60 -2.64
C ALA A 27 2.83 -4.42 -3.88
N TYR A 28 2.15 -4.17 -4.99
CA TYR A 28 2.38 -4.83 -6.26
C TYR A 28 3.81 -4.60 -6.76
N SER A 29 4.31 -3.37 -6.65
CA SER A 29 5.67 -3.02 -7.10
C SER A 29 6.76 -3.70 -6.29
N ILE A 30 6.51 -3.98 -5.00
CA ILE A 30 7.40 -4.76 -4.13
C ILE A 30 7.36 -6.24 -4.49
N ILE A 31 6.16 -6.80 -4.70
CA ILE A 31 5.96 -8.24 -5.00
C ILE A 31 6.46 -8.60 -6.41
N PHE A 32 6.28 -7.71 -7.40
CA PHE A 32 6.66 -7.89 -8.79
C PHE A 32 7.71 -6.85 -9.19
N PRO A 33 8.95 -6.99 -8.70
CA PRO A 33 10.04 -6.11 -9.10
C PRO A 33 10.23 -6.24 -10.61
N GLY A 34 10.17 -5.11 -11.31
CA GLY A 34 10.34 -5.07 -12.77
C GLY A 34 11.75 -5.53 -13.19
N PRO A 35 11.95 -5.87 -14.46
CA PRO A 35 13.26 -6.25 -15.00
C PRO A 35 14.31 -5.14 -14.79
N LYS A 36 15.60 -5.51 -14.83
CA LYS A 36 16.72 -4.55 -14.67
C LYS A 36 16.55 -3.41 -15.69
N GLY A 37 16.45 -2.16 -15.20
CA GLY A 37 16.16 -0.96 -16.00
C GLY A 37 14.73 -0.41 -15.88
N SER A 38 13.83 -1.10 -15.17
CA SER A 38 12.46 -0.63 -14.97
C SER A 38 12.37 0.61 -14.08
N LYS A 39 11.67 1.66 -14.57
CA LYS A 39 11.35 2.88 -13.80
C LYS A 39 10.36 2.65 -12.65
N ARG A 40 9.87 1.41 -12.46
CA ARG A 40 8.86 1.05 -11.46
C ARG A 40 9.25 1.40 -10.03
N LYS A 41 10.53 1.29 -9.67
CA LYS A 41 11.02 1.74 -8.35
C LYS A 41 10.89 3.26 -8.15
N GLY A 42 11.13 4.04 -9.21
CA GLY A 42 10.93 5.48 -9.18
C GLY A 42 9.46 5.85 -9.02
N TYR A 43 8.56 5.21 -9.80
CA TYR A 43 7.12 5.39 -9.63
C TYR A 43 6.65 4.99 -8.24
N MET A 44 7.14 3.88 -7.70
CA MET A 44 6.83 3.46 -6.33
C MET A 44 7.22 4.53 -5.29
N LEU A 45 8.40 5.13 -5.40
CA LEU A 45 8.83 6.21 -4.51
C LEU A 45 7.93 7.44 -4.61
N ILE A 46 7.59 7.87 -5.84
CA ILE A 46 6.66 8.99 -6.07
C ILE A 46 5.30 8.66 -5.44
N THR A 47 4.80 7.45 -5.62
CA THR A 47 3.54 7.00 -5.00
C THR A 47 3.63 7.02 -3.49
N CYS A 48 4.75 6.60 -2.87
CA CYS A 48 4.92 6.70 -1.42
C CYS A 48 4.82 8.15 -0.90
N VAL A 49 5.46 9.10 -1.57
CA VAL A 49 5.39 10.53 -1.20
C VAL A 49 3.95 11.05 -1.36
N LEU A 50 3.29 10.69 -2.46
CA LEU A 50 1.88 11.05 -2.67
C LEU A 50 0.96 10.46 -1.60
N MET A 51 1.20 9.21 -1.17
CA MET A 51 0.45 8.57 -0.09
C MET A 51 0.64 9.28 1.25
N ALA A 52 1.87 9.70 1.58
CA ALA A 52 2.14 10.47 2.80
C ALA A 52 1.33 11.78 2.82
N TYR A 53 1.26 12.47 1.68
CA TYR A 53 0.45 13.67 1.53
C TYR A 53 -1.05 13.40 1.64
N LEU A 54 -1.56 12.33 1.03
CA LEU A 54 -2.97 11.94 1.13
C LEU A 54 -3.38 11.63 2.57
N VAL A 55 -2.52 10.96 3.33
CA VAL A 55 -2.76 10.69 4.76
C VAL A 55 -2.88 12.01 5.54
N GLN A 56 -2.06 13.01 5.23
CA GLN A 56 -2.18 14.34 5.85
C GLN A 56 -3.51 15.02 5.51
N GLN A 57 -3.96 14.93 4.25
CA GLN A 57 -5.26 15.47 3.85
C GLN A 57 -6.43 14.74 4.54
N LEU A 58 -6.32 13.42 4.72
CA LEU A 58 -7.32 12.62 5.40
C LEU A 58 -7.42 13.00 6.89
N HIS A 59 -6.27 13.22 7.53
CA HIS A 59 -6.19 13.71 8.90
C HIS A 59 -6.84 15.09 9.05
N GLN A 60 -6.51 16.04 8.17
CA GLN A 60 -7.13 17.37 8.16
C GLN A 60 -8.64 17.31 7.90
N GLY A 61 -9.07 16.46 6.97
CA GLY A 61 -10.48 16.30 6.65
C GLY A 61 -11.30 15.74 7.81
N MET A 62 -10.72 14.85 8.62
CA MET A 62 -11.35 14.33 9.84
C MET A 62 -11.38 15.36 10.98
N ILE A 63 -10.38 16.24 11.09
CA ILE A 63 -10.41 17.37 12.05
C ILE A 63 -11.59 18.31 11.73
N VAL A 64 -11.82 18.61 10.45
CA VAL A 64 -12.93 19.48 10.02
C VAL A 64 -14.31 18.88 10.33
N LEU A 65 -14.39 17.57 10.53
CA LEU A 65 -15.61 16.86 10.94
C LEU A 65 -15.72 16.69 12.47
N ASP A 66 -14.90 17.40 13.26
CA ASP A 66 -14.84 17.28 14.73
C ASP A 66 -14.61 15.85 15.23
N TYR A 67 -13.88 15.03 14.47
CA TYR A 67 -13.57 13.66 14.88
C TYR A 67 -12.57 13.66 16.05
N PRO A 68 -12.75 12.82 17.08
CA PRO A 68 -11.88 12.80 18.25
C PRO A 68 -10.42 12.47 17.86
N GLN A 69 -9.53 13.46 18.03
CA GLN A 69 -8.13 13.41 17.58
C GLN A 69 -7.34 12.29 18.25
N GLU A 70 -7.69 11.95 19.49
CA GLU A 70 -7.07 10.90 20.30
C GLU A 70 -7.16 9.50 19.69
N ASN A 71 -8.18 9.23 18.86
CA ASN A 71 -8.35 7.95 18.16
C ASN A 71 -7.92 7.99 16.69
N LEU A 72 -7.62 9.18 16.18
CA LEU A 72 -7.53 9.47 14.75
C LEU A 72 -6.22 8.92 14.15
N SER A 73 -5.10 9.11 14.86
CA SER A 73 -3.81 8.51 14.48
C SER A 73 -3.87 6.97 14.56
N SER A 74 -4.52 6.43 15.60
CA SER A 74 -4.69 4.98 15.77
C SER A 74 -5.55 4.37 14.67
N LEU A 75 -6.62 5.05 14.27
CA LEU A 75 -7.51 4.62 13.18
C LEU A 75 -6.78 4.60 11.82
N ILE A 76 -5.99 5.64 11.52
CA ILE A 76 -5.22 5.71 10.26
C ILE A 76 -4.13 4.62 10.25
N LEU A 77 -3.39 4.46 11.35
CA LEU A 77 -2.33 3.45 11.45
C LEU A 77 -2.89 2.01 11.36
N SER A 78 -3.95 1.72 12.12
CA SER A 78 -4.57 0.39 12.16
C SER A 78 -5.35 0.04 10.89
N GLY A 79 -6.02 1.03 10.28
CA GLY A 79 -6.84 0.83 9.08
C GLY A 79 -6.06 0.73 7.78
N PHE A 80 -4.93 1.45 7.65
CA PHE A 80 -4.23 1.58 6.36
C PHE A 80 -2.82 1.00 6.36
N VAL A 81 -2.02 1.32 7.37
CA VAL A 81 -0.59 0.98 7.37
C VAL A 81 -0.39 -0.50 7.66
N ILE A 82 -1.04 -1.01 8.71
CA ILE A 82 -0.87 -2.40 9.14
C ILE A 82 -1.36 -3.41 8.08
N PRO A 83 -2.58 -3.29 7.51
CA PRO A 83 -3.06 -4.31 6.59
C PRO A 83 -2.20 -4.36 5.33
N VAL A 84 -1.89 -3.22 4.74
CA VAL A 84 -1.13 -3.19 3.48
C VAL A 84 0.31 -3.62 3.70
N PHE A 85 0.97 -3.15 4.76
CA PHE A 85 2.37 -3.47 4.99
C PHE A 85 2.57 -4.96 5.30
N PHE A 86 1.76 -5.52 6.20
CA PHE A 86 1.87 -6.93 6.58
C PHE A 86 1.43 -7.87 5.45
N ILE A 87 0.34 -7.56 4.72
CA ILE A 87 -0.08 -8.36 3.56
C ILE A 87 1.02 -8.36 2.49
N SER A 88 1.60 -7.18 2.19
CA SER A 88 2.68 -7.06 1.19
C SER A 88 3.91 -7.87 1.59
N LEU A 89 4.30 -7.81 2.87
CA LEU A 89 5.48 -8.49 3.39
C LEU A 89 5.28 -10.01 3.43
N PHE A 90 4.10 -10.47 3.86
CA PHE A 90 3.74 -11.89 3.87
C PHE A 90 3.71 -12.46 2.45
N TYR A 91 3.10 -11.75 1.51
CA TYR A 91 3.03 -12.18 0.12
C TYR A 91 4.42 -12.18 -0.56
N TYR A 92 5.24 -11.17 -0.27
CA TYR A 92 6.63 -11.13 -0.71
C TYR A 92 7.43 -12.33 -0.19
N ARG A 93 7.28 -12.69 1.10
CA ARG A 93 7.94 -13.89 1.66
C ARG A 93 7.49 -15.18 1.01
N ILE A 94 6.18 -15.37 0.80
CA ILE A 94 5.67 -16.57 0.10
C ILE A 94 6.27 -16.65 -1.30
N LYS A 95 6.26 -15.54 -2.04
CA LYS A 95 6.76 -15.52 -3.42
C LYS A 95 8.27 -15.74 -3.48
N ARG A 96 9.04 -15.14 -2.56
CA ARG A 96 10.48 -15.37 -2.44
C ARG A 96 10.79 -16.84 -2.16
N ASN A 97 10.08 -17.46 -1.22
CA ASN A 97 10.24 -18.89 -0.92
C ASN A 97 9.88 -19.78 -2.13
N ARG A 98 8.92 -19.38 -2.98
CA ARG A 98 8.61 -20.10 -4.23
C ARG A 98 9.70 -19.95 -5.29
N MET A 99 10.22 -18.74 -5.49
CA MET A 99 11.31 -18.50 -6.45
C MET A 99 12.60 -19.23 -6.03
N GLU A 100 12.89 -19.33 -4.72
CA GLU A 100 14.01 -20.11 -4.20
C GLU A 100 13.82 -21.63 -4.38
N LYS A 101 12.58 -22.13 -4.37
CA LYS A 101 12.27 -23.55 -4.67
C LYS A 101 12.32 -23.88 -6.16
N GLU A 102 11.88 -22.97 -7.04
CA GLU A 102 11.92 -23.15 -8.50
C GLU A 102 13.35 -23.03 -9.07
N GLN A 103 14.30 -22.48 -8.31
CA GLN A 103 15.71 -22.35 -8.70
C GLN A 103 16.61 -23.49 -8.21
N GLN A 104 16.10 -24.48 -7.48
CA GLN A 104 16.87 -25.71 -7.24
C GLN A 104 16.92 -26.49 -8.56
N PRO A 105 18.10 -26.65 -9.18
CA PRO A 105 18.21 -27.51 -10.35
C PRO A 105 17.86 -28.93 -9.91
N GLU A 106 16.97 -29.60 -10.65
CA GLU A 106 16.93 -31.06 -10.64
C GLU A 106 18.37 -31.52 -10.96
N ILE A 107 19.04 -32.08 -9.97
CA ILE A 107 20.33 -32.72 -10.15
C ILE A 107 20.06 -33.83 -11.17
N PRO A 108 20.66 -33.81 -12.38
CA PRO A 108 20.49 -34.94 -13.27
C PRO A 108 21.15 -36.13 -12.56
N GLU A 109 20.35 -37.14 -12.23
CA GLU A 109 20.86 -38.45 -11.84
C GLU A 109 21.82 -38.92 -12.95
N LYS A 110 23.11 -38.82 -12.65
CA LYS A 110 24.17 -39.39 -13.45
C LYS A 110 24.09 -40.90 -13.24
N ASN A 111 23.30 -41.56 -14.06
CA ASN A 111 23.31 -43.02 -14.15
C ASN A 111 24.55 -43.42 -14.96
N ASP A 112 25.58 -43.84 -14.23
CA ASP A 112 26.74 -44.59 -14.74
C ASP A 112 26.34 -46.03 -15.13
#